data_AF-A0A9P7VKM8-F1
#
_entry.id   AF-A0A9P7VKM8-F1
#
_cell.length_a   1.000
_cell.length_b   1.000
_cell.length_c   1.000
_cell.angle_alpha   90.00
_cell.angle_beta   90.00
_cell.angle_gamma   90.00
#
_symmetry.space_group_name_H-M   'P 1'
#
loop_
_entity.id
_entity.type
_entity.pdbx_description
1 polymer ?
#
loop_
_entity_poly.entity_id
_entity_poly.type
_entity_poly.pdbx_seq_one_letter_code
_entity_poly.pdbx_strand_id
1 'polypeptide(L)'
;MPRPPPPPGFVQLLLLPQDSFYLEVPMQIATTVCLYPLKYLRYIGWCVLGVIGTLVGETGDAVELDGELVDRGVYRYDVPGGNILSYAVDPEVIKQRTHTHSATTATRENFREKVLKRDGRCVWTGIDEGVGMHIIPYARGDEACPRIVPFHVT
;
A
#
# COMPACT_ATOMS: atom_id res chain seq x y z
N MET A 1 -14.32 -9.02 -16.49
CA MET A 1 -15.13 -7.87 -16.03
C MET A 1 -14.27 -6.62 -16.20
N PRO A 2 -14.77 -5.55 -16.84
CA PRO A 2 -14.04 -4.29 -16.91
C PRO A 2 -13.84 -3.70 -15.50
N ARG A 3 -12.69 -3.07 -15.26
CA ARG A 3 -12.39 -2.40 -13.97
C ARG A 3 -13.39 -1.26 -13.74
N PRO A 4 -14.01 -1.16 -12.53
CA PRO A 4 -14.85 -0.02 -12.20
C PRO A 4 -14.01 1.26 -12.07
N PRO A 5 -14.56 2.44 -12.44
CA PRO A 5 -13.88 3.70 -12.24
C PRO A 5 -13.69 4.00 -10.75
N PRO A 6 -12.67 4.78 -10.35
CA PRO A 6 -12.46 5.13 -8.96
C PRO A 6 -13.65 5.92 -8.39
N PRO A 7 -14.05 5.67 -7.13
CA PRO A 7 -15.04 6.49 -6.44
C PRO A 7 -14.59 7.95 -6.28
N PRO A 8 -15.51 8.92 -6.12
CA PRO A 8 -15.14 10.29 -5.79
C PRO A 8 -14.36 10.35 -4.46
N GLY A 9 -13.28 11.13 -4.44
CA GLY A 9 -12.31 11.23 -3.34
C GLY A 9 -11.26 10.11 -3.32
N PHE A 10 -11.25 9.24 -4.32
CA PHE A 10 -10.30 8.13 -4.45
C PHE A 10 -9.56 8.19 -5.77
N VAL A 11 -8.36 7.62 -5.78
CA VAL A 11 -7.57 7.31 -6.98
C VAL A 11 -7.32 5.81 -7.05
N GLN A 12 -7.07 5.29 -8.25
CA GLN A 12 -6.68 3.90 -8.44
C GLN A 12 -5.20 3.80 -8.83
N LEU A 13 -4.49 2.90 -8.14
CA LEU A 13 -3.12 2.51 -8.46
C LEU A 13 -3.11 1.11 -9.06
N LEU A 14 -2.87 1.00 -10.36
CA LEU A 14 -2.70 -0.25 -11.10
C LEU A 14 -1.30 -0.82 -10.83
N LEU A 15 -1.25 -2.04 -10.32
CA LEU A 15 -0.01 -2.69 -9.92
C LEU A 15 0.40 -3.83 -10.87
N LEU A 16 -0.53 -4.31 -11.69
CA LEU A 16 -0.25 -5.31 -12.72
C LEU A 16 -0.72 -4.81 -14.10
N PRO A 17 -0.09 -5.27 -15.21
CA PRO A 17 -0.41 -4.80 -16.56
C PRO A 17 -1.82 -5.15 -17.04
N GLN A 18 -2.48 -6.13 -16.42
CA GLN A 18 -3.74 -6.71 -16.89
C GLN A 18 -4.99 -6.02 -16.32
N ASP A 19 -4.85 -4.81 -15.75
CA ASP A 19 -5.90 -4.03 -15.06
C ASP A 19 -6.72 -4.79 -14.00
N SER A 20 -6.27 -5.99 -13.64
CA SER A 20 -6.98 -6.93 -12.77
C SER A 20 -6.60 -6.77 -11.30
N PHE A 21 -5.52 -6.04 -11.02
CA PHE A 21 -5.01 -5.82 -9.68
C PHE A 21 -4.65 -4.35 -9.47
N TYR A 22 -5.45 -3.70 -8.65
CA TYR A 22 -5.32 -2.28 -8.32
C TYR A 22 -5.65 -2.03 -6.86
N LEU A 23 -5.22 -0.89 -6.36
CA LEU A 23 -5.59 -0.36 -5.05
C LEU A 23 -6.44 0.89 -5.22
N GLU A 24 -7.52 0.99 -4.46
CA GLU A 24 -8.25 2.24 -4.29
C GLU A 24 -7.66 2.99 -3.09
N VAL A 25 -7.09 4.16 -3.35
CA VAL A 25 -6.40 4.97 -2.36
C VAL A 25 -7.23 6.23 -2.08
N PRO A 26 -7.72 6.44 -0.85
CA PRO A 26 -8.38 7.68 -0.48
C PRO A 26 -7.40 8.85 -0.63
N MET A 27 -7.79 9.89 -1.37
CA MET A 27 -6.97 11.07 -1.59
C MET A 27 -6.64 11.79 -0.28
N GLN A 28 -7.58 11.80 0.66
CA GLN A 28 -7.37 12.39 1.98
C GLN A 28 -6.20 11.74 2.71
N ILE A 29 -6.03 10.42 2.62
CA ILE A 29 -4.90 9.73 3.26
C ILE A 29 -3.60 10.18 2.59
N ALA A 30 -3.52 10.10 1.26
CA ALA A 30 -2.32 10.44 0.51
C ALA A 30 -1.87 11.90 0.73
N THR A 31 -2.83 12.83 0.80
CA THR A 31 -2.57 14.26 1.01
C THR A 31 -2.28 14.61 2.47
N THR A 32 -2.81 13.87 3.45
CA THR A 32 -2.53 14.11 4.87
C THR A 32 -1.17 13.58 5.29
N VAL A 33 -0.76 12.43 4.75
CA VAL A 33 0.48 11.74 5.19
C VAL A 33 1.71 12.11 4.37
N CYS A 34 1.55 12.84 3.25
CA CYS A 34 2.64 13.17 2.34
C CYS A 34 2.44 14.53 1.68
N LEU A 35 3.52 15.32 1.63
CA LEU A 35 3.56 16.59 0.90
C LEU A 35 3.45 16.41 -0.62
N TYR A 36 3.86 15.23 -1.13
CA TYR A 36 3.86 14.90 -2.55
C TYR A 36 3.03 13.61 -2.78
N PRO A 37 1.71 13.74 -2.94
CA PRO A 37 0.79 12.60 -3.04
C PRO A 37 1.13 11.59 -4.15
N LEU A 38 1.68 12.05 -5.28
CA LEU A 38 2.10 11.17 -6.37
C LEU A 38 3.36 10.36 -6.04
N LYS A 39 4.31 10.95 -5.29
CA LYS A 39 5.44 10.19 -4.72
C LYS A 39 4.96 9.14 -3.72
N TYR A 40 3.91 9.45 -2.94
CA TYR A 40 3.29 8.47 -2.05
C TYR A 40 2.71 7.28 -2.82
N LEU A 41 2.00 7.50 -3.93
CA LEU A 41 1.53 6.39 -4.79
C LEU A 41 2.68 5.54 -5.33
N ARG A 42 3.76 6.17 -5.81
CA ARG A 42 4.97 5.45 -6.24
C ARG A 42 5.57 4.62 -5.11
N TYR A 43 5.64 5.18 -3.91
CA TYR A 43 6.10 4.47 -2.73
C TYR A 43 5.23 3.25 -2.40
N ILE A 44 3.90 3.38 -2.45
CA ILE A 44 2.98 2.25 -2.27
C ILE A 44 3.22 1.16 -3.32
N GLY A 45 3.39 1.53 -4.59
CA GLY A 45 3.71 0.57 -5.65
C GLY A 45 4.98 -0.23 -5.35
N TRP A 46 6.04 0.46 -4.92
CA TRP A 46 7.28 -0.18 -4.47
C TRP A 46 7.08 -1.08 -3.25
N CYS A 47 6.31 -0.64 -2.24
CA CYS A 47 6.04 -1.44 -1.05
C CYS A 47 5.29 -2.74 -1.35
N VAL A 48 4.37 -2.73 -2.31
CA VAL A 48 3.56 -3.90 -2.65
C VAL A 48 4.31 -4.86 -3.57
N LEU A 49 5.03 -4.34 -4.57
CA LEU A 49 5.69 -5.17 -5.57
C LEU A 49 7.14 -5.52 -5.21
N GLY A 50 7.74 -4.82 -4.25
CA GLY A 50 9.14 -5.04 -3.82
C GLY A 50 10.18 -4.66 -4.87
N VAL A 51 9.79 -4.03 -5.98
CA VAL A 51 10.65 -3.69 -7.13
C VAL A 51 10.55 -2.22 -7.48
N ILE A 52 11.69 -1.65 -7.89
CA ILE A 52 11.77 -0.26 -8.31
C ILE A 52 11.03 -0.09 -9.64
N GLY A 53 10.15 0.91 -9.68
CA GLY A 53 9.36 1.27 -10.84
C GLY A 53 9.10 2.78 -10.90
N THR A 54 8.36 3.17 -11.92
CA THR A 54 7.95 4.53 -12.22
C THR A 54 6.42 4.63 -12.17
N LEU A 55 5.91 5.83 -11.89
CA LEU A 55 4.48 6.09 -11.94
C LEU A 55 4.15 6.72 -13.29
N VAL A 56 3.16 6.17 -13.99
CA VAL A 56 2.64 6.68 -15.26
C VAL A 56 1.14 6.86 -15.16
N GLY A 57 0.56 7.70 -16.02
CA GLY A 57 -0.87 7.88 -16.12
C GLY A 57 -1.55 6.66 -16.74
N GLU A 58 -2.88 6.67 -16.77
CA GLU A 58 -3.68 5.60 -17.37
C GLU A 58 -3.26 5.32 -18.83
N THR A 59 -2.91 6.36 -19.58
CA THR A 59 -2.49 6.24 -20.99
C THR A 59 -1.01 5.87 -21.17
N GLY A 60 -0.25 5.74 -20.08
CA GLY A 60 1.19 5.45 -20.12
C GLY A 60 2.07 6.71 -20.24
N ASP A 61 1.46 7.89 -20.14
CA ASP A 61 2.13 9.17 -20.06
C ASP A 61 2.94 9.32 -18.76
N ALA A 62 4.06 10.02 -18.83
CA ALA A 62 4.88 10.29 -17.65
C ALA A 62 4.15 11.24 -16.70
N VAL A 63 4.16 10.91 -15.41
CA VAL A 63 3.52 11.73 -14.37
C VAL A 63 4.57 12.56 -13.65
N GLU A 64 4.35 13.86 -13.57
CA GLU A 64 5.14 14.79 -12.75
C GLU A 64 4.89 14.48 -11.26
N LEU A 65 5.87 13.85 -10.61
CA LEU A 65 5.72 13.35 -9.23
C LEU A 65 5.56 14.45 -8.17
N ASP A 66 5.91 15.69 -8.49
CA ASP A 66 5.72 16.85 -7.62
C ASP A 66 4.31 17.48 -7.74
N GLY A 67 3.46 16.94 -8.62
CA GLY A 67 2.08 17.37 -8.80
C GLY A 67 1.09 16.83 -7.76
N GLU A 68 -0.18 17.16 -7.96
CA GLU A 68 -1.30 16.76 -7.12
C GLU A 68 -2.04 15.53 -7.66
N LEU A 69 -2.82 14.86 -6.80
CA LEU A 69 -3.75 13.82 -7.24
C LEU A 69 -4.95 14.44 -7.93
N VAL A 70 -5.36 13.85 -9.04
CA VAL A 70 -6.61 14.19 -9.72
C VAL A 70 -7.73 13.35 -9.14
N ASP A 71 -8.87 13.95 -8.82
CA ASP A 71 -10.04 13.19 -8.36
C ASP A 71 -10.43 12.14 -9.40
N ARG A 72 -10.64 10.91 -8.93
CA ARG A 72 -10.85 9.73 -9.78
C ARG A 72 -9.72 9.43 -10.77
N GLY A 73 -8.51 9.88 -10.46
CA GLY A 73 -7.31 9.59 -11.24
C GLY A 73 -6.95 8.12 -11.24
N VAL A 74 -6.42 7.64 -12.36
CA VAL A 74 -5.92 6.28 -12.54
C VAL A 74 -4.44 6.35 -12.88
N TYR A 75 -3.63 5.73 -12.05
CA TYR A 75 -2.17 5.71 -12.15
C TYR A 75 -1.69 4.28 -12.25
N ARG A 76 -0.64 4.03 -13.03
CA ARG A 76 -0.02 2.72 -13.18
C ARG A 76 1.40 2.75 -12.64
N TYR A 77 1.75 1.75 -11.85
CA TYR A 77 3.11 1.51 -11.44
C TYR A 77 3.80 0.62 -12.48
N ASP A 78 4.68 1.23 -13.27
CA ASP A 78 5.39 0.57 -14.35
C ASP A 78 6.74 0.04 -13.85
N VAL A 79 7.04 -1.21 -14.16
CA VAL A 79 8.28 -1.88 -13.77
C VAL A 79 9.05 -2.29 -15.03
N PRO A 80 10.26 -1.76 -15.24
CA PRO A 80 11.09 -2.13 -16.38
C PRO A 80 11.42 -3.63 -16.35
N GLY A 81 11.24 -4.34 -17.47
CA GLY A 81 11.67 -5.74 -17.62
C GLY A 81 10.59 -6.80 -17.33
N GLY A 82 9.34 -6.41 -17.06
CA GLY A 82 8.14 -7.22 -17.31
C GLY A 82 7.87 -8.43 -16.39
N ASN A 83 8.82 -8.92 -15.60
CA ASN A 83 8.57 -10.03 -14.67
C ASN A 83 8.23 -9.55 -13.26
N ILE A 84 7.13 -8.81 -13.13
CA ILE A 84 6.61 -8.29 -11.84
C ILE A 84 6.20 -9.45 -10.91
N LEU A 85 5.78 -10.58 -11.50
CA LEU A 85 5.25 -11.74 -10.79
C LEU A 85 6.31 -12.58 -10.06
N SER A 86 7.60 -12.41 -10.38
CA SER A 86 8.67 -13.08 -9.63
C SER A 86 8.92 -12.47 -8.24
N TYR A 87 8.40 -11.27 -7.98
CA TYR A 87 8.60 -10.52 -6.74
C TYR A 87 7.31 -10.17 -6.00
N ALA A 88 6.16 -10.24 -6.69
CA ALA A 88 4.87 -9.97 -6.08
C ALA A 88 4.54 -11.01 -5.00
N VAL A 89 4.25 -10.53 -3.79
CA VAL A 89 3.56 -11.34 -2.76
C VAL A 89 2.31 -11.91 -3.41
N ASP A 90 2.12 -13.23 -3.33
CA ASP A 90 1.08 -13.98 -4.03
C ASP A 90 -0.24 -13.18 -4.12
N PRO A 91 -0.65 -12.74 -5.33
CA PRO A 91 -1.82 -11.91 -5.49
C PRO A 91 -3.12 -12.60 -5.06
N GLU A 92 -3.17 -13.94 -5.00
CA GLU A 92 -4.31 -14.67 -4.44
C GLU A 92 -4.41 -14.49 -2.92
N VAL A 93 -3.28 -14.37 -2.21
CA VAL A 93 -3.25 -14.03 -0.77
C VAL A 93 -3.74 -12.60 -0.53
N ILE A 94 -3.51 -11.68 -1.48
CA ILE A 94 -4.00 -10.30 -1.39
C ILE A 94 -5.49 -10.20 -1.78
N LYS A 95 -5.96 -10.97 -2.77
CA LYS A 95 -7.38 -11.03 -3.17
C LYS A 95 -8.26 -11.67 -2.10
N GLN A 96 -7.72 -12.57 -1.29
CA GLN A 96 -8.41 -13.18 -0.14
C GLN A 96 -8.67 -12.23 1.04
N ARG A 97 -8.74 -10.90 0.81
CA ARG A 97 -9.14 -9.93 1.84
C ARG A 97 -10.53 -10.28 2.37
N THR A 98 -10.52 -10.94 3.51
CA THR A 98 -11.65 -11.15 4.42
C THR A 98 -12.19 -9.77 4.80
N HIS A 99 -13.51 -9.63 4.90
CA HIS A 99 -14.22 -8.43 5.37
C HIS A 99 -13.96 -8.13 6.86
N THR A 100 -12.70 -8.13 7.28
CA THR A 100 -12.32 -7.95 8.67
C THR A 100 -11.51 -6.68 8.75
N HIS A 101 -12.06 -5.70 9.47
CA HIS A 101 -11.37 -4.45 9.77
C HIS A 101 -10.04 -4.78 10.47
N SER A 102 -8.93 -4.31 9.89
CA SER A 102 -7.63 -4.30 10.57
C SER A 102 -7.72 -3.30 11.72
N ALA A 103 -8.02 -3.79 12.93
CA ALA A 103 -7.90 -2.97 14.13
C ALA A 103 -6.42 -2.72 14.40
N THR A 104 -6.05 -1.46 14.60
CA THR A 104 -4.72 -1.08 15.10
C THR A 104 -4.63 -1.57 16.54
N THR A 105 -4.12 -2.77 16.76
CA THR A 105 -3.87 -3.25 18.13
C THR A 105 -2.86 -2.34 18.80
N ALA A 106 -3.06 -2.11 20.10
CA ALA A 106 -2.20 -1.29 20.93
C ALA A 106 -0.74 -1.64 20.63
N THR A 107 0.02 -0.64 20.15
CA THR A 107 1.45 -0.77 19.91
C THR A 107 2.08 -1.31 21.20
N ARG A 108 2.88 -2.39 21.12
CA ARG A 108 3.70 -2.82 22.27
C ARG A 108 4.34 -1.58 22.89
N GLU A 109 4.37 -1.50 24.22
CA GLU A 109 4.76 -0.32 24.99
C GLU A 109 6.11 0.30 24.58
N ASN A 110 6.96 -0.45 23.86
CA ASN A 110 8.30 -0.03 23.42
C ASN A 110 8.46 0.11 21.89
N PHE A 111 7.39 0.02 21.10
CA PHE A 111 7.50 0.14 19.63
C PHE A 111 7.96 1.55 19.21
N ARG A 112 7.32 2.58 19.78
CA ARG A 112 7.69 3.98 19.54
C ARG A 112 9.15 4.25 19.87
N GLU A 113 9.62 3.80 21.03
CA GLU A 113 11.01 3.98 21.46
C GLU A 113 12.00 3.33 20.50
N LYS A 114 11.70 2.12 20.00
CA LYS A 114 12.55 1.44 19.02
C LYS A 114 12.60 2.16 17.68
N VAL A 115 11.47 2.69 17.21
CA VAL A 115 11.40 3.49 15.97
C VAL A 115 12.17 4.80 16.14
N LEU A 116 11.96 5.52 17.25
CA LEU A 116 12.70 6.75 17.56
C LEU A 116 14.21 6.50 17.70
N LYS A 117 14.62 5.39 18.33
CA LYS A 117 16.05 5.04 18.43
C LYS A 117 16.69 4.78 17.07
N ARG A 118 15.93 4.25 16.11
CA ARG A 118 16.41 3.95 14.76
C ARG A 118 16.46 5.21 13.88
N ASP A 119 15.38 6.00 13.91
CA ASP A 119 15.14 7.06 12.92
C ASP A 119 15.42 8.47 13.46
N GLY A 120 15.52 8.63 14.79
CA GLY A 120 15.75 9.89 15.50
C GLY A 120 14.54 10.83 15.52
N ARG A 121 13.80 10.89 14.42
CA ARG A 121 12.68 11.80 14.15
C ARG A 121 11.66 11.15 13.23
N CYS A 122 10.48 11.75 13.10
CA CYS A 122 9.46 11.27 12.16
C CYS A 122 9.99 11.30 10.71
N VAL A 123 9.96 10.16 10.03
CA VAL A 123 10.41 10.04 8.62
C VAL A 123 9.56 10.85 7.64
N TRP A 124 8.34 11.20 8.02
CA TRP A 124 7.39 11.93 7.17
C TRP A 124 7.42 13.44 7.34
N THR A 125 7.56 13.92 8.59
CA THR A 125 7.45 15.35 8.93
C THR A 125 8.75 15.94 9.50
N GLY A 126 9.72 15.11 9.88
CA GLY A 126 10.99 15.55 10.45
C GLY A 126 10.92 16.06 11.89
N ILE A 127 9.75 16.05 12.52
CA ILE A 127 9.56 16.47 13.92
C ILE A 127 9.86 15.32 14.90
N ASP A 128 10.25 15.68 16.12
CA ASP A 128 10.61 14.73 17.17
C ASP A 128 9.40 14.21 17.96
N GLU A 129 8.25 14.89 17.83
CA GLU A 129 6.99 14.53 18.46
C GLU A 129 6.12 13.71 17.49
N GLY A 130 5.97 12.41 17.76
CA GLY A 130 5.16 11.53 16.93
C GLY A 130 4.77 10.23 17.62
N VAL A 131 3.73 9.59 17.08
CA VAL A 131 3.28 8.26 17.48
C VAL A 131 3.89 7.23 16.55
N GLY A 132 4.39 6.11 17.11
CA GLY A 132 4.86 4.99 16.29
C GLY A 132 3.65 4.25 15.71
N MET A 133 3.54 4.18 14.38
CA MET A 133 2.47 3.45 13.70
C MET A 133 3.03 2.24 12.93
N HIS A 134 2.32 1.12 13.01
CA HIS A 134 2.59 -0.04 12.15
C HIS A 134 1.99 0.22 10.77
N ILE A 135 2.83 0.22 9.72
CA ILE A 135 2.36 0.29 8.32
C ILE A 135 1.72 -1.04 7.92
N ILE A 136 2.28 -2.15 8.40
CA ILE A 136 1.71 -3.50 8.28
C ILE A 136 1.26 -3.91 9.69
N PRO A 137 -0.04 -4.16 9.92
CA PRO A 137 -0.55 -4.53 11.25
C PRO A 137 0.21 -5.74 11.80
N TYR A 138 0.65 -5.64 13.06
CA TYR A 138 1.43 -6.68 13.74
C TYR A 138 0.62 -7.97 13.99
N ALA A 139 -0.68 -7.84 14.23
CA ALA A 139 -1.61 -8.96 14.35
C ALA A 139 -2.94 -8.60 13.69
N ARG A 140 -3.53 -9.54 12.93
CA ARG A 140 -4.97 -9.52 12.65
C ARG A 140 -5.67 -9.81 13.99
N GLY A 141 -6.73 -9.06 14.32
CA GLY A 141 -7.48 -9.28 15.57
C GLY A 141 -7.89 -10.75 15.74
N ASP A 142 -8.10 -11.17 16.99
CA ASP A 142 -8.27 -12.57 17.42
C ASP A 142 -9.46 -13.33 16.78
N GLU A 143 -10.21 -12.72 15.86
CA GLU A 143 -11.34 -13.35 15.18
C GLU A 143 -10.96 -14.23 13.98
N ALA A 144 -9.66 -14.45 13.73
CA ALA A 144 -9.17 -15.30 12.64
C ALA A 144 -8.63 -16.66 13.14
N CYS A 145 -9.42 -17.43 13.90
CA CYS A 145 -9.27 -18.88 13.93
C CYS A 145 -10.57 -19.55 14.40
N PRO A 146 -11.28 -20.27 13.50
CA PRO A 146 -11.13 -21.72 13.58
C PRO A 146 -11.25 -22.36 12.19
N ARG A 147 -10.14 -22.82 11.63
CA ARG A 147 -10.04 -24.00 10.73
C ARG A 147 -8.69 -24.00 10.02
N ILE A 148 -7.67 -24.48 10.71
CA ILE A 148 -6.58 -25.19 10.05
C ILE A 148 -6.77 -26.65 10.44
N VAL A 149 -7.32 -27.44 9.51
CA VAL A 149 -7.22 -28.90 9.58
C VAL A 149 -5.76 -29.27 9.30
N PRO A 150 -5.09 -30.03 10.17
CA PRO A 150 -3.73 -30.49 9.90
C PRO A 150 -3.80 -31.59 8.83
N PHE A 151 -3.23 -31.33 7.65
CA PHE A 151 -2.94 -32.39 6.70
C PHE A 151 -1.71 -33.15 7.20
N HIS A 152 -1.94 -34.41 7.56
CA HIS A 152 -0.92 -35.43 7.81
C HIS A 152 -0.41 -35.91 6.44
N VAL A 153 0.90 -35.91 6.23
CA VAL A 153 1.53 -36.53 5.06
C VAL A 153 2.20 -37.81 5.55
N THR A 154 1.76 -38.95 4.99
CA THR A 154 2.38 -40.28 5.15
C THR A 154 3.70 -40.38 4.42
#